data_AF-A0A815TCS3-F1
#
_entry.id   AF-A0A815TCS3-F1
#
_cell.length_a   1.000
_cell.length_b   1.000
_cell.length_c   1.000
_cell.angle_alpha   90.00
_cell.angle_beta   90.00
_cell.angle_gamma   90.00
#
_symmetry.space_group_name_H-M   'P 1'
#
loop_
_entity.id
_entity.type
_entity.pdbx_description
1 polymer ?
#
loop_
_entity_poly.entity_id
_entity_poly.type
_entity_poly.pdbx_seq_one_letter_code
_entity_poly.pdbx_strand_id
1 'polypeptide(L)'
;MSRSNVNLLDLPDEILLVILKKLNNIDVLYSFIDINNEHLNSLAYEKIFSDTLNFVSIDNVSAIDQEKLDRFCKDILPKIHENVKCFILEPISMECILRAADYRNLTELKLFNFTQEVVLNYFTNQSSIRYIFQEKITNLIIANNDKRIG
;
A
#
# COMPACT_ATOMS: atom_id res chain seq x y z
N MET A 1 -2.12 31.61 -29.11
CA MET A 1 -1.87 30.16 -29.03
C MET A 1 -2.88 29.56 -28.07
N SER A 2 -3.91 28.90 -28.60
CA SER A 2 -4.92 28.21 -27.80
C SER A 2 -4.28 26.96 -27.18
N ARG A 3 -4.07 26.96 -25.87
CA ARG A 3 -3.73 25.72 -25.15
C ARG A 3 -4.93 24.79 -25.27
N SER A 4 -4.80 23.74 -26.05
CA SER A 4 -5.72 22.60 -26.04
C SER A 4 -5.51 21.88 -24.71
N ASN A 5 -6.41 22.11 -23.76
CA ASN A 5 -6.49 21.30 -22.54
C ASN A 5 -7.00 19.93 -22.97
N VAL A 6 -6.11 18.94 -23.02
CA VAL A 6 -6.52 17.54 -23.14
C VAL A 6 -7.12 17.14 -21.80
N ASN A 7 -8.39 16.75 -21.78
CA ASN A 7 -8.99 16.19 -20.58
C ASN A 7 -8.35 14.82 -20.33
N LEU A 8 -7.92 14.58 -19.09
CA LEU A 8 -7.29 13.31 -18.72
C LEU A 8 -8.22 12.13 -19.01
N LEU A 9 -9.54 12.31 -18.87
CA LEU A 9 -10.56 11.30 -19.13
C LEU A 9 -10.74 10.95 -20.62
N ASP A 10 -10.23 11.79 -21.53
CA ASP A 10 -10.31 11.53 -22.98
C ASP A 10 -9.10 10.72 -23.49
N LEU A 11 -8.15 10.38 -22.59
CA LEU A 11 -6.98 9.59 -22.94
C LEU A 11 -7.29 8.10 -22.99
N PRO A 12 -6.68 7.34 -23.92
CA PRO A 12 -6.72 5.88 -23.89
C PRO A 12 -6.12 5.31 -22.60
N ASP A 13 -6.65 4.16 -22.17
CA ASP A 13 -6.25 3.45 -20.96
C ASP A 13 -4.73 3.22 -20.90
N GLU A 14 -4.11 2.88 -22.02
CA GLU A 14 -2.68 2.61 -22.07
C GLU A 14 -1.86 3.85 -21.70
N ILE A 15 -2.32 5.04 -22.12
CA ILE A 15 -1.65 6.31 -21.80
C ILE A 15 -1.89 6.67 -20.33
N LEU A 16 -3.11 6.48 -19.83
CA LEU A 16 -3.44 6.67 -18.42
C LEU A 16 -2.58 5.79 -17.53
N LEU A 17 -2.47 4.50 -17.86
CA LEU A 17 -1.63 3.55 -17.13
C LEU A 17 -0.17 3.96 -17.13
N VAL A 18 0.38 4.46 -18.25
CA VAL A 18 1.76 4.96 -18.31
C VAL A 18 1.98 6.16 -17.40
N ILE A 19 0.99 7.05 -17.28
CA ILE A 19 1.06 8.21 -16.39
C ILE A 19 0.96 7.77 -14.93
N LEU A 20 -0.07 7.00 -14.59
CA LEU A 20 -0.36 6.58 -13.21
C LEU A 20 0.75 5.69 -12.63
N LYS A 21 1.40 4.85 -13.44
CA LYS A 21 2.56 4.03 -13.01
C LYS A 21 3.77 4.85 -12.56
N LYS A 22 3.84 6.13 -12.92
CA LYS A 22 4.92 7.03 -12.45
C LYS A 22 4.64 7.60 -11.07
N LEU A 23 3.43 7.45 -10.55
CA LEU A 23 3.01 7.96 -9.25
C LEU A 23 3.13 6.85 -8.20
N ASN A 24 3.22 7.24 -6.93
CA ASN A 24 3.10 6.28 -5.82
C ASN A 24 1.70 5.66 -5.86
N ASN A 25 1.63 4.33 -5.83
CA ASN A 25 0.37 3.61 -5.99
C ASN A 25 -0.62 3.85 -4.84
N ILE A 26 -0.15 4.13 -3.62
CA ILE A 26 -1.04 4.53 -2.52
C ILE A 26 -1.67 5.88 -2.83
N ASP A 27 -0.90 6.86 -3.32
CA ASP A 27 -1.44 8.17 -3.68
C ASP A 27 -2.44 8.06 -4.83
N VAL A 28 -2.17 7.18 -5.81
CA VAL A 28 -3.10 6.88 -6.92
C VAL A 28 -4.40 6.27 -6.38
N LEU A 29 -4.30 5.19 -5.61
CA LEU A 29 -5.46 4.51 -5.04
C LEU A 29 -6.26 5.42 -4.11
N TYR A 30 -5.59 6.25 -3.31
CA TYR A 30 -6.23 7.23 -2.43
C TYR A 30 -6.88 8.36 -3.23
N SER A 31 -6.27 8.81 -4.33
CA SER A 31 -6.85 9.87 -5.17
C SER A 31 -8.11 9.40 -5.90
N PHE A 32 -8.22 8.11 -6.19
CA PHE A 32 -9.41 7.53 -6.80
C PHE A 32 -10.54 7.23 -5.81
N ILE A 33 -10.30 7.36 -4.51
CA ILE A 33 -11.36 7.22 -3.51
C ILE A 33 -12.43 8.29 -3.73
N ASP A 34 -13.69 7.88 -3.77
CA ASP A 34 -14.86 8.75 -3.96
C ASP A 34 -14.90 9.56 -5.26
N ILE A 35 -14.01 9.27 -6.22
CA ILE A 35 -14.21 9.70 -7.59
C ILE A 35 -15.34 8.84 -8.16
N ASN A 36 -16.51 9.45 -8.36
CA ASN A 36 -17.65 8.86 -9.07
C ASN A 36 -17.35 8.73 -10.58
N ASN A 37 -16.28 8.01 -10.91
CA ASN A 37 -15.87 7.71 -12.27
C ASN A 37 -15.50 6.23 -12.36
N GLU A 38 -16.40 5.43 -12.92
CA GLU A 38 -16.25 3.98 -13.04
C GLU A 38 -15.01 3.58 -13.85
N HIS A 39 -14.66 4.36 -14.87
CA HIS A 39 -13.51 4.11 -15.72
C HIS A 39 -12.20 4.25 -14.94
N LEU A 40 -12.01 5.34 -14.21
CA LEU A 40 -10.85 5.52 -13.35
C LEU A 40 -10.80 4.49 -12.20
N ASN A 41 -11.96 4.13 -11.63
CA ASN A 41 -12.05 3.11 -10.61
C ASN A 41 -11.62 1.73 -11.15
N SER A 42 -12.03 1.37 -12.36
CA SER A 42 -11.60 0.11 -12.98
C SER A 42 -10.08 0.06 -13.19
N LEU A 43 -9.47 1.18 -13.60
CA LEU A 43 -8.02 1.29 -13.78
C LEU A 43 -7.28 1.20 -12.44
N ALA A 44 -7.79 1.84 -11.39
CA ALA A 44 -7.20 1.85 -10.06
C ALA A 44 -7.18 0.44 -9.43
N TYR A 45 -8.21 -0.36 -9.69
CA TYR A 45 -8.33 -1.72 -9.17
C TYR A 45 -7.63 -2.77 -10.02
N GLU A 46 -7.01 -2.38 -11.13
CA GLU A 46 -6.14 -3.29 -11.86
C GLU A 46 -5.01 -3.80 -10.96
N LYS A 47 -4.63 -5.05 -11.21
CA LYS A 47 -3.57 -5.75 -10.50
C LYS A 47 -2.27 -4.95 -10.46
N ILE A 48 -2.00 -4.15 -11.49
CA ILE A 48 -0.76 -3.38 -11.58
C ILE A 48 -0.58 -2.33 -10.47
N PHE A 49 -1.66 -1.82 -9.90
CA PHE A 49 -1.60 -0.86 -8.78
C PHE A 49 -1.80 -1.51 -7.42
N SER A 50 -2.45 -2.68 -7.39
CA SER A 50 -2.90 -3.36 -6.16
C SER A 50 -2.05 -4.57 -5.74
N ASP A 51 -1.17 -5.11 -6.60
CA ASP A 51 -0.36 -6.30 -6.30
C ASP A 51 0.69 -6.06 -5.21
N THR A 52 1.36 -4.91 -5.24
CA THR A 52 2.38 -4.51 -4.26
C THR A 52 2.05 -3.16 -3.68
N LEU A 53 1.71 -3.07 -2.40
CA LEU A 53 1.35 -1.82 -1.74
C LEU A 53 2.47 -1.33 -0.82
N ASN A 54 2.95 -0.10 -1.07
CA ASN A 54 4.08 0.49 -0.33
C ASN A 54 3.63 1.63 0.57
N PHE A 55 3.62 1.38 1.88
CA PHE A 55 3.24 2.33 2.92
C PHE A 55 4.45 2.96 3.63
N VAL A 56 5.67 2.77 3.10
CA VAL A 56 6.88 3.40 3.61
C VAL A 56 7.01 4.79 3.01
N SER A 57 7.24 5.79 3.86
CA SER A 57 7.51 7.14 3.39
C SER A 57 8.89 7.21 2.73
N ILE A 58 8.94 7.64 1.46
CA ILE A 58 10.19 7.78 0.69
C ILE A 58 11.01 8.97 1.19
N ASP A 59 10.32 9.99 1.68
CA ASP A 59 10.93 11.17 2.28
C ASP A 59 10.64 11.13 3.78
N ASN A 60 11.64 11.36 4.64
CA ASN A 60 11.47 11.50 6.10
C ASN A 60 10.54 12.68 6.52
N VAL A 61 9.72 13.21 5.60
CA VAL A 61 8.97 14.45 5.70
C VAL A 61 7.53 14.22 6.15
N SER A 62 6.95 13.02 6.00
CA SER A 62 5.72 12.66 6.72
C SER A 62 5.44 11.18 6.56
N ALA A 63 5.43 10.42 7.65
CA ALA A 63 4.71 9.15 7.68
C ALA A 63 3.29 9.36 7.13
N ILE A 64 2.68 8.32 6.53
CA ILE A 64 1.27 8.39 6.13
C ILE A 64 0.47 8.90 7.33
N ASP A 65 -0.28 9.97 7.11
CA ASP A 65 -1.15 10.55 8.12
C ASP A 65 -2.15 9.49 8.61
N GLN A 66 -2.37 9.40 9.92
CA GLN A 66 -3.20 8.36 10.52
C GLN A 66 -4.62 8.41 9.98
N GLU A 67 -5.16 9.61 9.73
CA GLU A 67 -6.50 9.76 9.14
C GLU A 67 -6.56 9.16 7.72
N LYS A 68 -5.52 9.41 6.91
CA LYS A 68 -5.41 8.80 5.58
C LYS A 68 -5.28 7.29 5.66
N LEU A 69 -4.49 6.77 6.60
CA LEU A 69 -4.32 5.34 6.82
C LEU A 69 -5.65 4.68 7.19
N ASP A 70 -6.36 5.24 8.16
CA ASP A 70 -7.63 4.69 8.65
C ASP A 70 -8.66 4.64 7.53
N ARG A 71 -8.76 5.72 6.74
CA ARG A 71 -9.64 5.76 5.56
C ARG A 71 -9.22 4.75 4.50
N PHE A 72 -7.93 4.61 4.23
CA PHE A 72 -7.41 3.63 3.28
C PHE A 72 -7.72 2.19 3.73
N CYS A 73 -7.51 1.90 5.02
CA CYS A 73 -7.83 0.62 5.65
C CYS A 73 -9.34 0.31 5.57
N LYS A 74 -10.20 1.32 5.71
CA LYS A 74 -11.65 1.14 5.75
C LYS A 74 -12.29 1.03 4.36
N ASP A 75 -11.83 1.83 3.41
CA ASP A 75 -12.58 2.09 2.18
C ASP A 75 -11.92 1.55 0.91
N ILE A 76 -10.59 1.33 0.94
CA ILE A 76 -9.81 0.90 -0.24
C ILE A 76 -9.34 -0.55 -0.08
N LEU A 77 -8.65 -0.89 1.02
CA LEU A 77 -8.12 -2.25 1.22
C LEU A 77 -9.19 -3.35 1.06
N PRO A 78 -10.42 -3.20 1.59
CA PRO A 78 -11.46 -4.21 1.41
C PRO A 78 -11.94 -4.39 -0.03
N LYS A 79 -11.62 -3.48 -0.95
CA LYS A 79 -11.97 -3.59 -2.38
C LYS A 79 -10.86 -4.22 -3.22
N ILE A 80 -9.61 -4.12 -2.76
CA ILE A 80 -8.43 -4.60 -3.50
C ILE A 80 -7.72 -5.78 -2.86
N HIS A 81 -8.17 -6.25 -1.69
CA HIS A 81 -7.47 -7.26 -0.89
C HIS A 81 -7.18 -8.57 -1.63
N GLU A 82 -8.01 -8.96 -2.60
CA GLU A 82 -7.78 -10.15 -3.41
C GLU A 82 -6.61 -9.99 -4.37
N ASN A 83 -6.26 -8.76 -4.77
CA ASN A 83 -5.15 -8.52 -5.68
C ASN A 83 -3.80 -8.41 -4.95
N VAL A 84 -3.81 -8.09 -3.64
CA VAL A 84 -2.60 -7.81 -2.88
C VAL A 84 -1.77 -9.08 -2.68
N LYS A 85 -0.52 -9.04 -3.14
CA LYS A 85 0.48 -10.09 -2.93
C LYS A 85 1.66 -9.69 -2.06
N CYS A 86 1.98 -8.39 -2.04
CA CYS A 86 3.13 -7.86 -1.32
C CYS A 86 2.76 -6.60 -0.57
N PHE A 87 3.13 -6.55 0.71
CA PHE A 87 3.06 -5.34 1.52
C PHE A 87 4.46 -4.86 1.88
N ILE A 88 4.67 -3.55 1.78
CA ILE A 88 5.86 -2.87 2.30
C ILE A 88 5.39 -1.92 3.40
N LEU A 89 5.75 -2.21 4.65
CA LEU A 89 5.12 -1.65 5.85
C LEU A 89 6.15 -1.07 6.82
N GLU A 90 5.71 -0.05 7.55
CA GLU A 90 6.36 0.46 8.75
C GLU A 90 5.60 -0.01 10.00
N PRO A 91 6.21 0.02 11.20
CA PRO A 91 5.56 -0.44 12.43
C PRO A 91 4.22 0.21 12.72
N ILE A 92 4.07 1.49 12.38
CA ILE A 92 2.86 2.28 12.67
C ILE A 92 1.66 1.84 11.83
N SER A 93 1.89 1.39 10.59
CA SER A 93 0.82 1.07 9.65
C SER A 93 0.47 -0.42 9.62
N MET A 94 1.37 -1.27 10.13
CA MET A 94 1.27 -2.71 10.05
C MET A 94 -0.02 -3.28 10.64
N GLU A 95 -0.40 -2.88 11.85
CA GLU A 95 -1.59 -3.46 12.51
C GLU A 95 -2.88 -3.07 11.78
N CYS A 96 -3.04 -1.81 11.38
CA CYS A 96 -4.22 -1.36 10.63
C CYS A 96 -4.34 -2.12 9.31
N ILE A 97 -3.24 -2.19 8.55
CA ILE A 97 -3.25 -2.79 7.21
C ILE A 97 -3.52 -4.28 7.28
N LEU A 98 -2.84 -5.01 8.17
CA LEU A 98 -3.00 -6.45 8.28
C LEU A 98 -4.37 -6.87 8.79
N ARG A 99 -5.10 -5.99 9.51
CA ARG A 99 -6.45 -6.25 10.00
C ARG A 99 -7.57 -5.76 9.08
N ALA A 100 -7.25 -4.91 8.10
CA ALA A 100 -8.26 -4.28 7.25
C ALA A 100 -9.07 -5.26 6.39
N ALA A 101 -8.47 -6.40 5.97
CA ALA A 101 -9.14 -7.38 5.12
C ALA A 101 -8.50 -8.77 5.22
N ASP A 102 -9.17 -9.78 4.64
CA ASP A 102 -8.60 -11.12 4.45
C ASP A 102 -7.79 -11.18 3.16
N TYR A 103 -6.47 -10.96 3.25
CA TYR A 103 -5.58 -11.06 2.10
C TYR A 103 -5.26 -12.53 1.79
N ARG A 104 -5.97 -13.12 0.83
CA ARG A 104 -5.79 -14.54 0.45
C ARG A 104 -4.57 -14.78 -0.43
N ASN A 105 -4.19 -13.77 -1.20
CA ASN A 105 -3.07 -13.87 -2.15
C ASN A 105 -1.77 -13.23 -1.61
N LEU A 106 -1.77 -12.78 -0.35
CA LEU A 106 -0.61 -12.17 0.28
C LEU A 106 0.47 -13.23 0.53
N THR A 107 1.60 -13.09 -0.16
CA THR A 107 2.73 -14.03 -0.10
C THR A 107 4.02 -13.40 0.42
N GLU A 108 4.12 -12.07 0.39
CA GLU A 108 5.33 -11.33 0.73
C GLU A 108 5.04 -10.17 1.68
N LEU A 109 5.90 -10.01 2.69
CA LEU A 109 5.89 -8.89 3.61
C LEU A 109 7.29 -8.30 3.73
N LYS A 110 7.41 -6.99 3.51
CA LYS A 110 8.65 -6.22 3.68
C LYS A 110 8.45 -5.23 4.81
N LEU A 111 9.21 -5.41 5.88
CA LEU A 111 9.15 -4.62 7.09
C LEU A 111 10.31 -3.63 7.09
N PHE A 112 10.00 -2.33 7.10
CA PHE A 112 10.97 -1.24 7.10
C PHE A 112 10.98 -0.53 8.45
N ASN A 113 12.18 -0.19 8.95
CA ASN A 113 12.38 0.48 10.24
C ASN A 113 11.87 -0.34 11.45
N PHE A 114 11.99 -1.67 11.39
CA PHE A 114 11.61 -2.57 12.49
C PHE A 114 12.82 -2.89 13.37
N THR A 115 12.81 -2.36 14.60
CA THR A 115 13.78 -2.79 15.62
C THR A 115 13.46 -4.20 16.09
N GLN A 116 14.46 -4.92 16.60
CA GLN A 116 14.28 -6.26 17.14
C GLN A 116 13.21 -6.31 18.24
N GLU A 117 13.14 -5.28 19.09
CA GLU A 117 12.12 -5.15 20.14
C GLU A 117 10.71 -5.05 19.56
N VAL A 118 10.51 -4.22 18.53
CA VAL A 118 9.21 -4.03 17.87
C VAL A 118 8.76 -5.35 17.23
N VAL A 119 9.66 -6.04 16.53
CA VAL A 119 9.40 -7.37 15.97
C VAL A 119 8.96 -8.32 17.08
N LEU A 120 9.75 -8.48 18.13
CA LEU A 120 9.42 -9.38 19.24
C LEU A 120 8.07 -9.05 19.86
N ASN A 121 7.75 -7.77 20.06
CA ASN A 121 6.46 -7.36 20.61
C ASN A 121 5.29 -7.81 19.72
N TYR A 122 5.39 -7.62 18.41
CA TYR A 122 4.33 -8.03 17.47
C TYR A 122 4.16 -9.54 17.43
N PHE A 123 5.25 -10.31 17.37
CA PHE A 123 5.17 -11.77 17.26
C PHE A 123 4.80 -12.48 18.56
N THR A 124 5.08 -11.85 19.72
CA THR A 124 4.79 -12.44 21.04
C THR A 124 3.39 -12.08 21.52
N ASN A 125 2.95 -10.83 21.32
CA ASN A 125 1.73 -10.31 21.94
C ASN A 125 0.53 -10.22 20.98
N GLN A 126 0.72 -10.36 19.66
CA GLN A 126 -0.37 -10.27 18.68
C GLN A 126 -0.60 -11.59 17.93
N SER A 127 -1.51 -12.40 18.45
CA SER A 127 -1.90 -13.70 17.88
C SER A 127 -2.41 -13.61 16.43
N SER A 128 -3.17 -12.57 16.08
CA SER A 128 -3.69 -12.37 14.72
C SER A 128 -2.60 -12.09 13.71
N ILE A 129 -1.59 -11.29 14.09
CA ILE A 129 -0.44 -10.98 13.23
C ILE A 129 0.39 -12.25 13.02
N ARG A 130 0.66 -12.97 14.11
CA ARG A 130 1.39 -14.24 14.06
C ARG A 130 0.73 -15.26 13.13
N TYR A 131 -0.59 -15.38 13.12
CA TYR A 131 -1.32 -16.25 12.19
C TYR A 131 -1.05 -15.91 10.72
N ILE A 132 -1.10 -14.62 10.36
CA ILE A 132 -0.82 -14.16 8.99
C ILE A 132 0.60 -14.56 8.57
N PHE A 133 1.58 -14.39 9.46
CA PHE A 133 2.96 -14.79 9.17
C PHE A 133 3.17 -16.29 9.01
N GLN A 134 2.50 -17.11 9.82
CA GLN A 134 2.73 -18.56 9.82
C GLN A 134 2.06 -19.26 8.64
N GLU A 135 0.89 -18.80 8.22
CA GLU A 135 0.07 -19.50 7.22
C GLU A 135 0.21 -18.93 5.81
N LYS A 136 0.48 -17.62 5.67
CA LYS A 136 0.35 -16.92 4.38
C LYS A 136 1.67 -16.42 3.82
N ILE A 137 2.59 -15.98 4.68
CA ILE A 137 3.82 -15.33 4.23
C ILE A 137 4.89 -16.37 3.89
N THR A 138 5.21 -16.47 2.61
CA THR A 138 6.35 -17.27 2.12
C THR A 138 7.68 -16.50 2.19
N ASN A 139 7.65 -15.18 2.06
CA ASN A 139 8.84 -14.34 2.07
C ASN A 139 8.69 -13.17 3.04
N LEU A 140 9.54 -13.14 4.07
CA LEU A 140 9.64 -12.04 5.03
C LEU A 140 11.00 -11.36 4.90
N ILE A 141 10.99 -10.06 4.60
CA ILE A 141 12.20 -9.23 4.53
C ILE A 141 12.11 -8.15 5.61
N ILE A 142 13.15 -8.03 6.43
CA ILE A 142 13.28 -6.97 7.43
C ILE A 142 14.46 -6.09 7.04
N ALA A 143 14.20 -4.82 6.76
CA ALA A 143 15.19 -3.83 6.38
C ALA A 143 15.23 -2.70 7.42
N ASN A 144 16.42 -2.39 7.91
CA ASN A 144 16.66 -1.24 8.78
C ASN A 144 17.49 -0.20 8.04
N ASN A 145 17.08 1.06 8.12
CA ASN A 145 17.92 2.17 7.73
C ASN A 145 18.99 2.33 8.81
N ASP A 146 20.10 1.59 8.69
CA ASP A 146 21.31 1.88 9.45
C ASP A 146 21.84 3.24 9.01
N LYS A 147 21.41 4.30 9.70
CA LYS A 147 22.19 5.54 9.76
C LYS A 147 23.48 5.18 10.48
N ARG A 148 24.51 4.79 9.72
CA ARG A 148 25.90 4.95 10.14
C ARG A 148 26.14 6.45 10.31
N ILE A 149 25.88 6.95 11.52
CA ILE A 149 26.46 8.21 11.98
C ILE A 149 27.91 7.86 12.31
N GLY A 150 28.81 8.20 11.39
CA GLY A 150 30.25 8.21 11.64
C GLY A 150 30.65 9.38 12.52
#